data_AF-A0A3D2HWY8-F1
#
_entry.id   AF-A0A3D2HWY8-F1
#
_cell.length_a   1.000
_cell.length_b   1.000
_cell.length_c   1.000
_cell.angle_alpha   90.00
_cell.angle_beta   90.00
_cell.angle_gamma   90.00
#
_symmetry.space_group_name_H-M   'P 1'
#
loop_
_entity.id
_entity.type
_entity.pdbx_description
1 polymer ?
#
loop_
_entity_poly.entity_id
_entity_poly.type
_entity_poly.pdbx_seq_one_letter_code
_entity_poly.pdbx_strand_id
1 'polypeptide(L)'
;MACVSVDTCQFRGILAALPELPPHNWLITDLECYDSSGWDGCEKWAQRELFLTDEALRRDVALRDMQFIWGVFPAIPAEYSQAEIRRYPLPESETPRYMADRILPQHPLAILELYAEDGGLTLVSAREDSLLEPLYRLPCNVRDKETDNRVMNLQLRRIQDVLRQAVPEVSPQIANAVQWR
;
A
#
# COMPACT_ATOMS: atom_id res chain seq x y z
N MET A 1 -3.21 -5.52 13.68
CA MET A 1 -3.34 -5.78 12.24
C MET A 1 -3.09 -4.51 11.45
N ALA A 2 -1.90 -4.41 10.87
CA ALA A 2 -1.44 -3.18 10.21
C ALA A 2 -1.66 -3.18 8.69
N CYS A 3 -1.90 -4.35 8.10
CA CYS A 3 -2.05 -4.52 6.66
C CYS A 3 -2.89 -5.75 6.33
N VAL A 4 -3.79 -5.59 5.34
CA VAL A 4 -4.55 -6.68 4.74
C VAL A 4 -4.35 -6.70 3.24
N SER A 5 -4.46 -7.87 2.62
CA SER A 5 -4.63 -7.97 1.17
C SER A 5 -6.07 -8.28 0.82
N VAL A 6 -6.56 -7.66 -0.25
CA VAL A 6 -7.90 -7.86 -0.80
C VAL A 6 -7.73 -8.33 -2.25
N ASP A 7 -8.28 -9.50 -2.59
CA ASP A 7 -8.18 -10.10 -3.93
C ASP A 7 -9.09 -9.35 -4.94
N THR A 8 -8.71 -8.11 -5.23
CA THR A 8 -9.32 -7.22 -6.22
C THR A 8 -8.35 -6.13 -6.63
N CYS A 9 -8.53 -5.60 -7.84
CA CYS A 9 -7.84 -4.43 -8.37
C CYS A 9 -8.79 -3.23 -8.59
N GLN A 10 -10.04 -3.37 -8.15
CA GLN A 10 -11.06 -2.33 -8.23
C GLN A 10 -11.30 -1.72 -6.87
N PHE A 11 -11.09 -0.40 -6.76
CA PHE A 11 -11.13 0.27 -5.47
C PHE A 11 -12.54 0.58 -4.97
N ARG A 12 -13.59 0.42 -5.81
CA ARG A 12 -14.96 0.81 -5.45
C ARG A 12 -15.43 0.13 -4.17
N GLY A 13 -15.26 -1.19 -4.07
CA GLY A 13 -15.67 -1.95 -2.89
C GLY A 13 -14.83 -1.59 -1.66
N ILE A 14 -13.53 -1.45 -1.82
CA ILE A 14 -12.59 -1.09 -0.75
C ILE A 14 -12.96 0.28 -0.18
N LEU A 15 -13.04 1.31 -1.03
CA LEU A 15 -13.37 2.69 -0.62
C LEU A 15 -14.75 2.79 0.03
N ALA A 16 -15.73 2.00 -0.42
CA ALA A 16 -17.06 1.97 0.18
C ALA A 16 -17.09 1.27 1.55
N ALA A 17 -16.19 0.31 1.78
CA ALA A 17 -16.10 -0.41 3.04
C ALA A 17 -15.29 0.33 4.12
N LEU A 18 -14.32 1.16 3.72
CA LEU A 18 -13.53 1.96 4.67
C LEU A 18 -14.45 2.81 5.56
N PRO A 19 -14.10 2.96 6.86
CA PRO A 19 -14.82 3.88 7.73
C PRO A 19 -14.58 5.32 7.30
N GLU A 20 -15.32 6.25 7.91
CA GLU A 20 -15.05 7.67 7.72
C GLU A 20 -13.63 8.00 8.20
N LEU A 21 -12.82 8.54 7.30
CA LEU A 21 -11.47 9.00 7.59
C LEU A 21 -11.50 10.50 7.90
N PRO A 22 -10.54 11.03 8.68
CA PRO A 22 -10.32 12.46 8.77
C PRO A 22 -10.18 13.08 7.37
N PRO A 23 -10.50 14.39 7.19
CA PRO A 23 -10.32 15.07 5.92
C PRO A 23 -8.92 14.84 5.35
N HIS A 24 -8.84 14.32 4.14
CA HIS A 24 -7.59 13.88 3.52
C HIS A 24 -7.61 14.08 2.02
N ASN A 25 -6.41 14.06 1.44
CA ASN A 25 -6.16 14.00 0.01
C ASN A 25 -5.36 12.74 -0.29
N TRP A 26 -5.44 12.28 -1.53
CA TRP A 26 -4.71 11.15 -2.05
C TRP A 26 -3.51 11.66 -2.85
N LEU A 27 -2.31 11.38 -2.33
CA LEU A 27 -1.10 11.43 -3.16
C LEU A 27 -1.02 10.08 -3.86
N ILE A 28 -0.95 10.07 -5.18
CA ILE A 28 -0.94 8.86 -5.99
C ILE A 28 0.38 8.84 -6.74
N THR A 29 1.15 7.77 -6.59
CA THR A 29 2.47 7.61 -7.20
C THR A 29 2.60 6.26 -7.87
N ASP A 30 3.51 6.18 -8.83
CA ASP A 30 3.87 4.93 -9.53
C ASP A 30 2.66 4.23 -10.17
N LEU A 31 1.78 5.06 -10.73
CA LEU A 31 0.48 4.66 -11.25
C LEU A 31 0.62 4.02 -12.64
N GLU A 32 0.06 2.84 -12.79
CA GLU A 32 -0.28 2.22 -14.07
C GLU A 32 -1.77 1.87 -14.07
N CYS A 33 -2.53 2.52 -14.94
CA CYS A 33 -3.99 2.38 -15.01
C CYS A 33 -4.47 2.26 -16.46
N TYR A 34 -5.38 1.32 -16.72
CA TYR A 34 -5.93 1.10 -18.06
C TYR A 34 -6.91 2.20 -18.51
N ASP A 35 -7.55 2.89 -17.56
CA ASP A 35 -8.60 3.89 -17.81
C ASP A 35 -8.06 5.32 -18.07
N SER A 36 -6.82 5.46 -18.54
CA SER A 36 -6.14 6.76 -18.76
C SER A 36 -6.46 7.44 -20.11
N SER A 37 -7.46 6.94 -20.87
CA SER A 37 -7.86 7.50 -22.16
C SER A 37 -9.35 7.31 -22.44
N GLY A 38 -9.93 8.16 -23.30
CA GLY A 38 -11.28 7.97 -23.84
C GLY A 38 -12.43 8.60 -23.05
N TRP A 39 -12.15 9.44 -22.03
CA TRP A 39 -13.17 10.22 -21.30
C TRP A 39 -12.61 11.54 -20.74
N ASP A 40 -13.47 12.52 -20.48
CA ASP A 40 -13.04 13.86 -20.05
C ASP A 40 -12.32 13.84 -18.69
N GLY A 41 -11.07 14.33 -18.66
CA GLY A 41 -10.27 14.37 -17.44
C GLY A 41 -9.54 13.07 -17.10
N CYS A 42 -9.51 12.10 -18.04
CA CYS A 42 -8.81 10.83 -17.89
C CYS A 42 -7.28 10.96 -17.95
N GLU A 43 -6.76 12.01 -18.59
CA GLU A 43 -5.34 12.21 -18.86
C GLU A 43 -4.50 12.34 -17.58
N LYS A 44 -5.13 12.75 -16.47
CA LYS A 44 -4.48 12.81 -15.15
C LYS A 44 -4.03 11.43 -14.64
N TRP A 45 -4.70 10.36 -15.07
CA TRP A 45 -4.35 8.98 -14.70
C TRP A 45 -3.14 8.43 -15.48
N ALA A 46 -2.59 9.21 -16.41
CA ALA A 46 -1.29 8.93 -17.05
C ALA A 46 -0.12 9.67 -16.36
N GLN A 47 -0.39 10.44 -15.30
CA GLN A 47 0.65 11.17 -14.57
C GLN A 47 1.41 10.24 -13.61
N ARG A 48 2.72 10.47 -13.48
CA ARG A 48 3.59 9.73 -12.54
C ARG A 48 3.29 10.03 -11.08
N GLU A 49 2.82 11.24 -10.81
CA GLU A 49 2.39 11.74 -9.52
C GLU A 49 1.07 12.48 -9.73
N LEU A 50 0.07 12.14 -8.94
CA LEU A 50 -1.25 12.77 -8.99
C LEU A 50 -1.70 13.10 -7.58
N PHE A 51 -2.29 14.29 -7.38
CA PHE A 51 -2.81 14.71 -6.10
C PHE A 51 -4.31 14.98 -6.24
N LEU A 52 -5.15 14.17 -5.59
CA LEU A 52 -6.60 14.26 -5.66
C LEU A 52 -7.22 14.49 -4.29
N THR A 53 -8.37 15.15 -4.26
CA THR A 53 -9.23 15.11 -3.06
C THR A 53 -9.90 13.74 -2.95
N ASP A 54 -10.35 13.37 -1.75
CA ASP A 54 -11.11 12.14 -1.55
C ASP A 54 -12.37 12.09 -2.43
N GLU A 55 -13.07 13.21 -2.58
CA GLU A 55 -14.26 13.30 -3.43
C GLU A 55 -13.94 13.08 -4.90
N ALA A 56 -12.79 13.57 -5.38
CA ALA A 56 -12.37 13.40 -6.77
C ALA A 56 -12.02 11.93 -7.05
N LEU A 57 -11.22 11.30 -6.18
CA LEU A 57 -10.90 9.87 -6.31
C LEU A 57 -12.16 9.01 -6.27
N ARG A 58 -13.02 9.20 -5.25
CA ARG A 58 -14.26 8.43 -5.09
C ARG A 58 -15.21 8.61 -6.26
N ARG A 59 -15.34 9.83 -6.79
CA ARG A 59 -16.17 10.10 -7.97
C ARG A 59 -15.70 9.28 -9.17
N ASP A 60 -14.41 9.34 -9.49
CA ASP A 60 -13.87 8.66 -10.67
C ASP A 60 -13.98 7.13 -10.51
N VAL A 61 -13.61 6.59 -9.34
CA VAL A 61 -13.76 5.16 -9.04
C VAL A 61 -15.23 4.72 -9.08
N ALA A 62 -16.16 5.52 -8.55
CA ALA A 62 -17.58 5.20 -8.59
C ALA A 62 -18.13 5.20 -10.02
N LEU A 63 -17.74 6.15 -10.86
CA LEU A 63 -18.21 6.25 -12.25
C LEU A 63 -17.59 5.20 -13.17
N ARG A 64 -16.32 4.86 -12.96
CA ARG A 64 -15.54 4.09 -13.92
C ARG A 64 -15.25 2.66 -13.50
N ASP A 65 -15.26 2.38 -12.20
CA ASP A 65 -14.83 1.09 -11.65
C ASP A 65 -13.41 0.69 -12.10
N MET A 66 -12.52 1.69 -12.04
CA MET A 66 -11.20 1.65 -12.68
C MET A 66 -10.39 0.44 -12.23
N GLN A 67 -9.72 -0.19 -13.19
CA GLN A 67 -8.67 -1.17 -12.90
C GLN A 67 -7.33 -0.45 -12.73
N PHE A 68 -6.75 -0.57 -11.55
CA PHE A 68 -5.38 -0.16 -11.27
C PHE A 68 -4.46 -1.38 -11.38
N ILE A 69 -3.47 -1.31 -12.27
CA ILE A 69 -2.48 -2.38 -12.46
C ILE A 69 -1.40 -2.21 -11.39
N TRP A 70 -0.83 -1.02 -11.32
CA TRP A 70 0.11 -0.59 -10.29
C TRP A 70 -0.29 0.77 -9.74
N GLY A 71 0.08 1.05 -8.49
CA GLY A 71 -0.03 2.40 -7.94
C GLY A 71 -0.10 2.39 -6.42
N VAL A 72 0.51 3.41 -5.82
CA VAL A 72 0.49 3.64 -4.38
C VAL A 72 -0.36 4.87 -4.09
N PHE A 73 -1.30 4.74 -3.16
CA PHE A 73 -2.32 5.74 -2.86
C PHE A 73 -2.34 6.02 -1.35
N PRO A 74 -1.36 6.74 -0.79
CA PRO A 74 -1.45 7.26 0.56
C PRO A 74 -2.57 8.29 0.73
N ALA A 75 -3.42 8.05 1.72
CA ALA A 75 -4.36 9.04 2.26
C ALA A 75 -3.62 9.96 3.25
N ILE A 76 -3.33 11.18 2.82
CA ILE A 76 -2.61 12.20 3.60
C ILE A 76 -3.61 13.20 4.22
N PRO A 77 -3.56 13.48 5.53
CA PRO A 77 -4.42 14.50 6.15
C PRO A 77 -4.37 15.84 5.42
N ALA A 78 -5.54 16.45 5.20
CA ALA A 78 -5.69 17.65 4.39
C ALA A 78 -5.03 18.90 5.01
N GLU A 79 -4.67 18.84 6.29
CA GLU A 79 -3.90 19.88 6.99
C GLU A 79 -2.48 20.05 6.45
N TYR A 80 -1.90 19.01 5.83
CA TYR A 80 -0.56 19.08 5.26
C TYR A 80 -0.59 19.71 3.87
N SER A 81 0.24 20.72 3.67
CA SER A 81 0.49 21.30 2.35
C SER A 81 1.28 20.34 1.46
N GLN A 82 1.12 20.44 0.15
CA GLN A 82 1.94 19.62 -0.77
C GLN A 82 3.45 19.85 -0.60
N ALA A 83 3.86 21.05 -0.15
CA ALA A 83 5.26 21.35 0.14
C ALA A 83 5.79 20.56 1.35
N GLU A 84 4.95 20.32 2.37
CA GLU A 84 5.30 19.49 3.52
C GLU A 84 5.32 18.01 3.16
N ILE A 85 4.36 17.57 2.35
CA ILE A 85 4.28 16.19 1.84
C ILE A 85 5.57 15.84 1.08
N ARG A 86 6.02 16.70 0.16
CA ARG A 86 7.22 16.48 -0.66
C ARG A 86 8.55 16.58 0.11
N ARG A 87 8.54 16.80 1.43
CA ARG A 87 9.75 16.65 2.26
C ARG A 87 10.10 15.19 2.54
N TYR A 88 9.15 14.28 2.33
CA TYR A 88 9.33 12.85 2.51
C TYR A 88 9.55 12.14 1.17
N PRO A 89 10.21 10.98 1.16
CA PRO A 89 10.29 10.14 -0.05
C PRO A 89 8.91 9.82 -0.59
N LEU A 90 8.78 9.87 -1.91
CA LEU A 90 7.54 9.44 -2.58
C LEU A 90 7.41 7.91 -2.46
N PRO A 91 6.20 7.39 -2.20
CA PRO A 91 5.98 5.95 -2.23
C PRO A 91 6.20 5.38 -3.63
N GLU A 92 6.67 4.14 -3.71
CA GLU A 92 6.96 3.44 -4.96
C GLU A 92 6.52 1.96 -4.85
N SER A 93 6.23 1.33 -5.99
CA SER A 93 5.77 -0.05 -6.04
C SER A 93 6.89 -1.08 -5.85
N GLU A 94 8.15 -0.71 -6.14
CA GLU A 94 9.29 -1.62 -6.12
C GLU A 94 9.84 -1.90 -4.71
N THR A 95 9.50 -1.11 -3.69
CA THR A 95 9.98 -1.37 -2.32
C THR A 95 9.12 -2.46 -1.67
N PRO A 96 9.66 -3.67 -1.40
CA PRO A 96 8.90 -4.71 -0.74
C PRO A 96 8.56 -4.27 0.69
N ARG A 97 7.27 -4.05 0.96
CA ARG A 97 6.76 -3.80 2.33
C ARG A 97 6.87 -5.04 3.21
N TYR A 98 6.97 -6.20 2.58
CA TYR A 98 7.10 -7.48 3.23
C TYR A 98 8.48 -7.59 3.88
N MET A 99 8.56 -8.30 5.00
CA MET A 99 9.79 -8.53 5.78
C MET A 99 10.23 -7.36 6.67
N ALA A 100 9.52 -6.23 6.66
CA ALA A 100 9.63 -5.21 7.70
C ALA A 100 9.09 -5.75 9.05
N ASP A 101 9.44 -5.13 10.18
CA ASP A 101 8.89 -5.52 11.49
C ASP A 101 7.37 -5.36 11.57
N ARG A 102 6.83 -4.36 10.86
CA ARG A 102 5.40 -4.09 10.70
C ARG A 102 5.15 -3.53 9.30
N ILE A 103 4.09 -3.97 8.63
CA ILE A 103 3.69 -3.40 7.34
C ILE A 103 2.88 -2.13 7.60
N LEU A 104 3.43 -0.97 7.22
CA LEU A 104 2.79 0.34 7.39
C LEU A 104 2.70 1.08 6.05
N PRO A 105 1.90 2.17 5.98
CA PRO A 105 1.98 3.12 4.88
C PRO A 105 3.42 3.59 4.65
N GLN A 106 3.86 3.63 3.39
CA GLN A 106 5.20 4.08 3.02
C GLN A 106 5.38 5.56 3.31
N HIS A 107 4.38 6.39 2.97
CA HIS A 107 4.45 7.81 3.28
C HIS A 107 4.28 8.05 4.80
N PRO A 108 5.22 8.75 5.48
CA PRO A 108 5.16 8.92 6.93
C PRO A 108 3.91 9.65 7.44
N LEU A 109 3.36 10.56 6.63
CA LEU A 109 2.14 11.30 6.98
C LEU A 109 0.83 10.55 6.67
N ALA A 110 0.88 9.40 6.01
CA ALA A 110 -0.33 8.69 5.62
C ALA A 110 -1.04 8.03 6.81
N ILE A 111 -2.36 8.17 6.83
CA ILE A 111 -3.25 7.50 7.80
C ILE A 111 -3.45 6.03 7.38
N LEU A 112 -3.70 5.86 6.08
CA LEU A 112 -3.94 4.62 5.38
C LEU A 112 -3.32 4.73 3.98
N GLU A 113 -2.99 3.60 3.36
CA GLU A 113 -2.46 3.54 2.02
C GLU A 113 -3.01 2.32 1.28
N LEU A 114 -3.51 2.54 0.06
CA LEU A 114 -3.85 1.49 -0.88
C LEU A 114 -2.66 1.26 -1.81
N TYR A 115 -2.37 0.01 -2.11
CA TYR A 115 -1.37 -0.36 -3.09
C TYR A 115 -1.96 -1.39 -4.05
N ALA A 116 -2.14 -1.00 -5.31
CA ALA A 116 -2.54 -1.90 -6.37
C ALA A 116 -1.31 -2.66 -6.86
N GLU A 117 -1.41 -4.00 -6.86
CA GLU A 117 -0.35 -4.93 -7.23
C GLU A 117 -0.82 -5.80 -8.40
N ASP A 118 -0.13 -5.66 -9.52
CA ASP A 118 -0.25 -6.47 -10.74
C ASP A 118 -1.69 -6.66 -11.26
N GLY A 119 -2.57 -5.68 -11.02
CA GLY A 119 -3.96 -5.71 -11.48
C GLY A 119 -4.81 -6.85 -10.94
N GLY A 120 -4.40 -7.50 -9.85
CA GLY A 120 -5.13 -8.63 -9.24
C GLY A 120 -5.28 -8.57 -7.71
N LEU A 121 -4.44 -7.79 -7.04
CA LEU A 121 -4.40 -7.69 -5.58
C LEU A 121 -4.32 -6.23 -5.15
N THR A 122 -4.99 -5.89 -4.06
CA THR A 122 -4.79 -4.59 -3.39
C THR A 122 -4.33 -4.83 -1.97
N LEU A 123 -3.19 -4.26 -1.59
CA LEU A 123 -2.81 -4.16 -0.18
C LEU A 123 -3.42 -2.89 0.42
N VAL A 124 -3.98 -3.02 1.61
CA VAL A 124 -4.44 -1.88 2.42
C VAL A 124 -3.65 -1.90 3.72
N SER A 125 -2.83 -0.88 3.92
CA SER A 125 -2.07 -0.70 5.16
C SER A 125 -2.57 0.53 5.91
N ALA A 126 -2.58 0.46 7.23
CA ALA A 126 -3.05 1.54 8.08
C ALA A 126 -2.24 1.61 9.38
N ARG A 127 -2.14 2.83 9.95
CA ARG A 127 -1.50 3.01 11.26
C ARG A 127 -2.39 2.51 12.40
N GLU A 128 -3.70 2.62 12.21
CA GLU A 128 -4.72 2.16 13.14
C GLU A 128 -5.44 0.93 12.57
N ASP A 129 -5.39 -0.17 13.33
CA ASP A 129 -5.88 -1.47 12.88
C ASP A 129 -7.41 -1.50 12.68
N SER A 130 -8.14 -0.67 13.44
CA SER A 130 -9.61 -0.55 13.37
C SER A 130 -10.11 -0.12 11.99
N LEU A 131 -9.28 0.60 11.23
CA LEU A 131 -9.60 1.06 9.88
C LEU A 131 -9.73 -0.08 8.86
N LEU A 132 -9.11 -1.24 9.15
CA LEU A 132 -9.07 -2.38 8.25
C LEU A 132 -10.17 -3.41 8.53
N GLU A 133 -10.75 -3.40 9.74
CA GLU A 133 -11.78 -4.37 10.15
C GLU A 133 -12.97 -4.47 9.19
N PRO A 134 -13.50 -3.36 8.63
CA PRO A 134 -14.63 -3.44 7.71
C PRO A 134 -14.33 -4.22 6.41
N LEU A 135 -13.06 -4.27 5.99
CA LEU A 135 -12.67 -4.90 4.73
C LEU A 135 -12.93 -6.41 4.73
N TYR A 136 -12.91 -7.06 5.90
CA TYR A 136 -13.24 -8.48 6.03
C TYR A 136 -14.68 -8.84 5.67
N ARG A 137 -15.55 -7.85 5.47
CA ARG A 137 -16.95 -8.04 5.04
C ARG A 137 -17.11 -7.98 3.53
N LEU A 138 -16.04 -7.70 2.78
CA LEU A 138 -16.07 -7.68 1.32
C LEU A 138 -16.39 -9.08 0.76
N PRO A 139 -17.10 -9.19 -0.37
CA PRO A 139 -17.45 -10.46 -0.99
C PRO A 139 -16.28 -11.08 -1.79
N CYS A 140 -15.05 -10.89 -1.32
CA CYS A 140 -13.82 -11.42 -1.91
C CYS A 140 -12.88 -11.92 -0.80
N ASN A 141 -11.80 -12.59 -1.20
CA ASN A 141 -10.83 -13.09 -0.24
C ASN A 141 -10.02 -11.91 0.35
N VAL A 142 -9.99 -11.84 1.67
CA VAL A 142 -9.23 -10.84 2.45
C VAL A 142 -8.33 -11.56 3.43
N ARG A 143 -7.03 -11.25 3.42
CA ARG A 143 -6.02 -11.92 4.26
C ARG A 143 -5.26 -10.92 5.12
N ASP A 144 -4.97 -11.31 6.36
CA ASP A 144 -4.10 -10.55 7.26
C ASP A 144 -2.63 -10.70 6.84
N LYS A 145 -2.09 -9.68 6.18
CA LYS A 145 -0.71 -9.67 5.70
C LYS A 145 0.30 -9.39 6.79
N GLU A 146 -0.12 -8.76 7.88
CA GLU A 146 0.74 -8.55 9.05
C GLU A 146 1.02 -9.88 9.76
N THR A 147 0.04 -10.78 9.83
CA THR A 147 0.25 -12.14 10.33
C THR A 147 1.18 -12.95 9.40
N ASP A 148 0.95 -12.92 8.08
CA ASP A 148 1.83 -13.55 7.09
C ASP A 148 3.29 -13.05 7.23
N ASN A 149 3.45 -11.73 7.38
CA ASN A 149 4.74 -11.07 7.55
C ASN A 149 5.50 -11.54 8.80
N ARG A 150 4.81 -11.70 9.93
CA ARG A 150 5.42 -12.21 11.17
C ARG A 150 5.92 -13.64 11.02
N VAL A 151 5.14 -14.48 10.35
CA VAL A 151 5.54 -15.87 10.06
C VAL A 151 6.77 -15.86 9.16
N MET A 152 6.77 -15.08 8.08
CA MET A 152 7.90 -14.93 7.18
C MET A 152 9.16 -14.48 7.94
N ASN A 153 9.06 -13.40 8.72
CA ASN A 153 10.17 -12.89 9.52
C ASN A 153 10.74 -13.90 10.53
N LEU A 154 9.88 -14.74 11.11
CA LEU A 154 10.34 -15.84 11.98
C LEU A 154 11.15 -16.87 11.19
N GLN A 155 10.70 -17.25 10.00
CA GLN A 155 11.44 -18.19 9.14
C GLN A 155 12.77 -17.60 8.67
N LEU A 156 12.79 -16.32 8.29
CA LEU A 156 14.02 -15.63 7.88
C LEU A 156 15.05 -15.60 9.02
N ARG A 157 14.64 -15.26 10.24
CA ARG A 157 15.53 -15.31 11.42
C ARG A 157 16.09 -16.71 11.66
N ARG A 158 15.26 -17.74 11.52
CA ARG A 158 15.72 -19.13 11.64
C ARG A 158 16.76 -19.49 10.57
N ILE A 159 16.55 -19.07 9.32
CA ILE A 159 17.53 -19.26 8.24
C ILE A 159 18.84 -18.56 8.56
N GLN A 160 18.79 -17.32 9.06
CA GLN A 160 19.97 -16.56 9.46
C GLN A 160 20.76 -17.26 10.57
N ASP A 161 20.08 -17.80 11.58
CA ASP A 161 20.73 -18.51 12.68
C ASP A 161 21.42 -19.80 12.20
N VAL A 162 20.80 -20.55 11.30
CA VAL A 162 21.41 -21.72 10.67
C VAL A 162 22.62 -21.32 9.83
N LEU A 163 22.54 -20.25 9.04
CA LEU A 163 23.66 -19.74 8.24
C LEU A 163 24.85 -19.33 9.10
N ARG A 164 24.61 -18.64 10.22
CA ARG A 164 25.67 -18.25 11.17
C ARG A 164 26.37 -19.47 11.79
N GLN A 165 25.62 -20.53 12.07
CA GLN A 165 26.19 -21.77 12.62
C GLN A 165 26.94 -22.59 11.57
N ALA A 166 26.40 -22.67 10.35
CA ALA A 166 26.97 -23.49 9.28
C ALA A 166 28.17 -22.83 8.59
N VAL A 167 28.20 -21.49 8.52
CA VAL A 167 29.26 -20.73 7.84
C VAL A 167 29.69 -19.53 8.70
N PRO A 168 30.44 -19.76 9.79
CA PRO A 168 30.81 -18.71 10.75
C PRO A 168 31.70 -17.61 10.16
N GLU A 169 32.33 -17.86 9.01
CA GLU A 169 33.12 -16.91 8.24
C GLU A 169 32.26 -15.82 7.57
N VAL A 170 30.95 -16.05 7.39
CA VAL A 170 30.04 -15.09 6.77
C VAL A 170 29.82 -13.93 7.73
N SER A 171 30.11 -12.71 7.27
CA SER A 171 29.95 -11.52 8.10
C SER A 171 28.47 -11.35 8.50
N PRO A 172 28.20 -10.82 9.72
CA PRO A 172 26.84 -10.54 10.15
C PRO A 172 26.05 -9.66 9.17
N GLN A 173 26.73 -8.78 8.43
CA GLN A 173 26.10 -7.93 7.41
C GLN A 173 25.54 -8.75 6.24
N ILE A 174 26.27 -9.76 5.77
CA ILE A 174 25.81 -10.66 4.70
C ILE A 174 24.71 -11.58 5.22
N ALA A 175 24.84 -12.10 6.44
CA ALA A 175 23.77 -12.88 7.07
C ALA A 175 22.48 -12.05 7.26
N ASN A 176 22.61 -10.77 7.59
CA ASN A 176 21.49 -9.86 7.80
C ASN A 176 20.89 -9.31 6.50
N ALA A 177 21.60 -9.39 5.37
CA ALA A 177 21.08 -8.98 4.06
C ALA A 177 19.84 -9.78 3.61
N VAL A 178 19.59 -10.93 4.26
CA VAL A 178 18.38 -11.73 4.07
C VAL A 178 17.12 -11.01 4.59
N GLN A 179 17.27 -10.02 5.47
CA GLN A 179 16.21 -9.06 5.78
C GLN A 179 16.39 -7.83 4.87
N TRP A 180 15.48 -7.67 3.92
CA TRP A 180 15.38 -6.44 3.16
C TRP A 180 14.91 -5.33 4.13
N ARG A 181 15.65 -4.21 4.16
CA ARG A 181 15.39 -3.07 5.05
C ARG A 181 14.03 -2.45 4.78
#